data_AF-A0A957QWN3-F1
#
_entry.id   AF-A0A957QWN3-F1
#
_cell.length_a   1.000
_cell.length_b   1.000
_cell.length_c   1.000
_cell.angle_alpha   90.00
_cell.angle_beta   90.00
_cell.angle_gamma   90.00
#
_symmetry.space_group_name_H-M   'P 1'
#
loop_
_entity.id
_entity.type
_entity.pdbx_description
1 polymer ?
#
loop_
_entity_poly.entity_id
_entity_poly.type
_entity_poly.pdbx_seq_one_letter_code
_entity_poly.pdbx_strand_id
1 'polypeptide(L)'
;MAGVSHAIAGGPYLRKAPSQFGWDWGPKLPPIGIWKEIRLEAGPGPRFDEVHLRQHHENGAVTITAGVTVADAAGRSLTTRLTLTSPAGNSTTVEAAVRDDRGQLVTPVTAPQLWWPNGLGEQPLYRI
;
A
#
# COMPACT_ATOMS: atom_id res chain seq x y z
N MET A 1 4.44 -26.41 18.27
CA MET A 1 5.13 -26.32 16.97
C MET A 1 6.61 -26.10 17.24
N ALA A 2 7.48 -26.99 16.76
CA ALA A 2 8.92 -26.81 16.91
C ALA A 2 9.43 -25.80 15.87
N GLY A 3 10.33 -24.90 16.27
CA GLY A 3 11.06 -24.03 15.34
C GLY A 3 12.22 -24.78 14.68
N VAL A 4 13.04 -24.08 13.89
CA VAL A 4 14.30 -24.64 13.40
C VAL A 4 15.24 -24.96 14.57
N SER A 5 16.09 -25.97 14.42
CA SER A 5 16.99 -26.47 15.48
C SER A 5 17.90 -25.40 16.09
N HIS A 6 18.27 -24.40 15.29
CA HIS A 6 19.12 -23.29 15.70
C HIS A 6 18.36 -22.15 16.41
N ALA A 7 17.03 -22.17 16.46
CA ALA A 7 16.24 -21.08 17.01
C ALA A 7 15.94 -21.26 18.51
N ILE A 8 15.75 -20.14 19.21
CA ILE A 8 15.20 -20.12 20.57
C ILE A 8 13.78 -20.70 20.54
N ALA A 9 13.47 -21.60 21.49
CA ALA A 9 12.14 -22.17 21.65
C ALA A 9 11.09 -21.06 21.88
N GLY A 10 9.90 -21.24 21.32
CA GLY A 10 8.79 -20.27 21.47
C GLY A 10 8.61 -19.31 20.28
N GLY A 11 9.60 -19.17 19.40
CA GLY A 11 9.52 -18.29 18.22
C GLY A 11 8.26 -18.45 17.35
N PRO A 12 7.83 -19.69 16.99
CA PRO A 12 6.62 -19.91 16.19
C PRO A 12 5.32 -19.41 16.80
N TYR A 13 5.29 -19.16 18.12
CA TYR A 13 4.12 -18.64 18.82
C TYR A 13 4.05 -17.09 18.79
N LEU A 14 5.04 -16.41 18.20
CA LEU A 14 5.14 -14.95 18.14
C LEU A 14 5.11 -14.42 16.69
N ARG A 15 4.44 -13.30 16.45
CA ARG A 15 4.46 -12.58 15.16
C ARG A 15 5.65 -11.61 15.11
N LYS A 16 6.85 -12.18 14.99
CA LYS A 16 8.13 -11.47 14.93
C LYS A 16 9.00 -12.05 13.81
N ALA A 17 9.99 -11.29 13.31
CA ALA A 17 10.87 -11.77 12.25
C ALA A 17 11.56 -13.08 12.68
N PRO A 18 11.37 -14.21 11.96
CA PRO A 18 11.82 -15.52 12.44
C PRO A 18 13.32 -15.61 12.70
N SER A 19 14.14 -14.94 11.88
CA SER A 19 15.60 -14.92 12.01
C SER A 19 16.09 -14.30 13.32
N GLN A 20 15.28 -13.50 14.00
CA GLN A 20 15.63 -12.89 15.30
C GLN A 20 15.76 -13.93 16.42
N PHE A 21 15.16 -15.11 16.27
CA PHE A 21 15.31 -16.20 17.23
C PHE A 21 16.54 -17.07 16.96
N GLY A 22 17.32 -16.76 15.92
CA GLY A 22 18.50 -17.52 15.49
C GLY A 22 18.29 -18.25 14.17
N TRP A 23 19.35 -18.33 13.38
CA TRP A 23 19.40 -19.06 12.11
C TRP A 23 20.82 -19.56 11.85
N ASP A 24 21.02 -20.47 10.90
CA ASP A 24 22.35 -21.02 10.58
C ASP A 24 23.37 -19.98 10.06
N TRP A 25 22.90 -18.80 9.66
CA TRP A 25 23.70 -17.65 9.22
C TRP A 25 23.55 -16.40 10.09
N GLY A 26 22.87 -16.48 11.25
CA GLY A 26 22.54 -15.30 12.05
C GLY A 26 22.46 -15.55 13.56
N PRO A 27 22.85 -14.56 14.39
CA PRO A 27 22.83 -14.71 15.84
C PRO A 27 21.42 -14.71 16.42
N LYS A 28 21.31 -15.20 17.66
CA LYS A 28 20.08 -15.20 18.46
C LYS A 28 19.87 -13.85 19.14
N LEU A 29 19.29 -12.89 18.43
CA LEU A 29 19.03 -11.54 18.93
C LEU A 29 17.54 -11.21 18.76
N PRO A 30 16.67 -11.52 19.73
CA PRO A 30 15.26 -11.11 19.71
C PRO A 30 15.10 -9.71 20.33
N PRO A 31 15.24 -8.60 19.57
CA PRO A 31 15.19 -7.27 20.16
C PRO A 31 13.79 -6.95 20.68
N ILE A 32 13.76 -6.11 21.72
CA ILE A 32 12.54 -5.51 22.25
C ILE A 32 12.71 -4.00 22.11
N GLY A 33 11.73 -3.35 21.49
CA GLY A 33 11.77 -1.91 21.30
C GLY A 33 10.76 -1.43 20.27
N ILE A 34 10.56 -0.12 20.27
CA ILE A 34 9.81 0.60 19.25
C ILE A 34 10.71 0.67 18.01
N TRP A 35 10.42 -0.16 17.00
CA TRP A 35 11.27 -0.31 15.81
C TRP A 35 10.85 0.53 14.60
N LYS A 36 9.74 1.27 14.73
CA LYS A 36 9.20 2.20 13.73
C LYS A 36 8.81 3.51 14.41
N GLU A 37 8.54 4.51 13.59
CA GLU A 37 8.11 5.83 14.05
C GLU A 37 6.86 5.76 14.96
N ILE A 38 6.82 6.65 15.95
CA ILE A 38 5.63 6.98 16.72
C ILE A 38 5.27 8.42 16.39
N ARG A 39 3.97 8.67 16.24
CA ARG A 39 3.43 10.01 15.98
C ARG A 39 2.15 10.23 16.76
N LEU A 40 1.90 11.49 17.10
CA LEU A 40 0.62 11.95 17.62
C LEU A 40 -0.12 12.64 16.47
N GLU A 41 -1.28 12.11 16.10
CA GLU A 41 -2.14 12.69 15.08
C GLU A 41 -3.32 13.39 15.75
N ALA A 42 -3.47 14.69 15.50
CA ALA A 42 -4.63 15.47 15.91
C ALA A 42 -4.99 16.42 14.76
N GLY A 43 -6.25 16.40 14.36
CA GLY A 43 -6.74 17.26 13.30
C GLY A 43 -8.26 17.18 13.22
N PRO A 44 -8.95 18.30 12.94
CA PRO A 44 -10.38 18.27 12.78
C PRO A 44 -10.77 17.65 11.42
N GLY A 45 -11.70 16.70 11.44
CA GLY A 45 -12.40 16.24 10.24
C GLY A 45 -11.83 14.97 9.58
N PRO A 46 -12.31 14.67 8.36
CA PRO A 46 -12.08 13.38 7.74
C PRO A 46 -10.61 13.22 7.31
N ARG A 47 -10.09 12.01 7.44
CA ARG A 47 -8.74 11.64 7.00
C ARG A 47 -8.78 10.35 6.19
N PHE A 48 -7.82 10.18 5.29
CA PHE A 48 -7.61 8.87 4.67
C PHE A 48 -7.09 7.89 5.72
N ASP A 49 -7.76 6.74 5.83
CA ASP A 49 -7.33 5.63 6.67
C ASP A 49 -6.56 4.60 5.81
N GLU A 50 -7.10 4.28 4.65
CA GLU A 50 -6.45 3.46 3.63
C GLU A 50 -6.67 4.06 2.23
N VAL A 51 -5.62 3.99 1.40
CA VAL A 51 -5.72 4.16 -0.04
C VAL A 51 -5.09 2.94 -0.68
N HIS A 52 -5.90 2.15 -1.38
CA HIS A 52 -5.49 0.90 -1.99
C HIS A 52 -5.67 0.97 -3.50
N LEU A 53 -4.57 0.83 -4.23
CA LEU A 53 -4.57 0.84 -5.68
C LEU A 53 -4.53 -0.58 -6.24
N ARG A 54 -5.45 -0.88 -7.14
CA ARG A 54 -5.49 -2.15 -7.89
C ARG A 54 -5.40 -1.86 -9.37
N GLN A 55 -4.82 -2.82 -10.09
CA GLN A 55 -4.68 -2.75 -11.53
C GLN A 55 -5.34 -3.97 -12.16
N HIS A 56 -6.14 -3.75 -13.19
CA HIS A 56 -6.65 -4.81 -14.05
C HIS A 56 -6.11 -4.60 -15.45
N HIS A 57 -5.37 -5.58 -15.96
CA HIS A 57 -4.68 -5.52 -17.25
C HIS A 57 -5.49 -6.32 -18.27
N GLU A 58 -5.94 -5.67 -19.34
CA GLU A 58 -6.76 -6.32 -20.36
C GLU A 58 -6.63 -5.60 -21.70
N ASN A 59 -6.54 -6.36 -22.81
CA ASN A 59 -6.60 -5.83 -24.18
C ASN A 59 -5.64 -4.64 -24.47
N GLY A 60 -4.43 -4.67 -23.90
CA GLY A 60 -3.43 -3.60 -24.08
C GLY A 60 -3.71 -2.31 -23.30
N ALA A 61 -4.64 -2.34 -22.35
CA ALA A 61 -4.96 -1.25 -21.43
C ALA A 61 -4.86 -1.70 -19.98
N VAL A 62 -4.76 -0.74 -19.07
CA VAL A 62 -4.81 -0.98 -17.62
C VAL A 62 -5.88 -0.11 -16.99
N THR A 63 -6.81 -0.74 -16.28
CA THR A 63 -7.76 -0.03 -15.42
C THR A 63 -7.19 0.08 -14.02
N ILE A 64 -7.02 1.31 -13.54
CA ILE A 64 -6.60 1.61 -12.18
C ILE A 64 -7.84 1.86 -11.32
N THR A 65 -7.96 1.11 -10.22
CA THR A 65 -9.00 1.30 -9.22
C THR A 65 -8.37 1.75 -7.91
N ALA A 66 -8.71 2.93 -7.43
CA ALA A 66 -8.36 3.41 -6.10
C ALA A 66 -9.54 3.17 -5.15
N GLY A 67 -9.39 2.22 -4.23
CA GLY A 67 -10.27 2.06 -3.08
C GLY A 67 -9.77 2.93 -1.94
N VAL A 68 -10.65 3.77 -1.40
CA VAL A 68 -10.32 4.73 -0.34
C VAL A 68 -11.23 4.48 0.85
N THR A 69 -10.67 4.35 2.05
CA THR A 69 -11.42 4.43 3.31
C THR A 69 -11.13 5.76 3.99
N VAL A 70 -12.17 6.38 4.53
CA VAL A 70 -12.09 7.70 5.16
C VAL A 70 -12.55 7.59 6.60
N ALA A 71 -11.67 7.85 7.55
CA ALA A 71 -12.05 7.96 8.95
C ALA A 71 -12.71 9.33 9.21
N ASP A 72 -13.57 9.40 10.24
CA ASP A 72 -14.25 10.62 10.69
C ASP A 72 -15.10 11.32 9.60
N ALA A 73 -15.70 10.53 8.71
CA ALA A 73 -16.57 11.00 7.62
C ALA A 73 -18.05 11.20 8.02
N ALA A 74 -18.46 10.76 9.22
CA ALA A 74 -19.85 10.78 9.66
C ALA A 74 -20.50 12.18 9.55
N GLY A 75 -21.69 12.22 8.95
CA GLY A 75 -22.48 13.46 8.81
C GLY A 75 -21.92 14.45 7.79
N ARG A 76 -20.94 14.07 6.97
CA ARG A 76 -20.32 14.94 5.96
C ARG A 76 -20.57 14.41 4.55
N SER A 77 -20.81 15.33 3.61
CA SER A 77 -20.76 15.02 2.18
C SER A 77 -19.34 15.21 1.70
N LEU A 78 -18.67 14.12 1.32
CA LEU A 78 -17.26 14.12 0.91
C LEU A 78 -17.11 13.61 -0.52
N THR A 79 -16.12 14.16 -1.22
CA THR A 79 -15.68 13.72 -2.54
C THR A 79 -14.20 13.42 -2.47
N THR A 80 -13.82 12.27 -3.02
CA THR A 80 -12.43 11.89 -3.26
C THR A 80 -12.03 12.27 -4.66
N ARG A 81 -10.77 12.67 -4.85
CA ARG A 81 -10.18 13.02 -6.13
C ARG A 81 -8.88 12.26 -6.30
N LEU A 82 -8.71 11.63 -7.45
CA LEU A 82 -7.50 10.92 -7.85
C LEU A 82 -6.91 11.64 -9.06
N THR A 83 -5.64 12.01 -9.01
CA THR A 83 -4.92 12.57 -10.16
C THR A 83 -3.79 11.66 -10.55
N LEU A 84 -3.98 10.91 -11.63
CA LEU A 84 -2.97 10.01 -12.17
C LEU A 84 -2.07 10.78 -13.14
N THR A 85 -0.77 10.82 -12.90
CA THR A 85 0.22 11.49 -13.74
C THR A 85 1.18 10.47 -14.33
N SER A 86 1.23 10.40 -15.66
CA SER A 86 2.13 9.54 -16.42
C SER A 86 3.60 9.93 -16.25
N PRO A 87 4.56 9.02 -16.53
CA PRO A 87 5.99 9.33 -16.55
C PRO A 87 6.34 10.50 -17.48
N ALA A 88 5.58 10.67 -18.57
CA ALA A 88 5.75 11.77 -19.53
C ALA A 88 5.17 13.12 -19.03
N GLY A 89 4.54 13.15 -17.84
CA GLY A 89 3.97 14.36 -17.24
C GLY A 89 2.50 14.63 -17.55
N ASN A 90 1.86 13.86 -18.42
CA ASN A 90 0.42 14.01 -18.69
C ASN A 90 -0.41 13.51 -17.51
N SER A 91 -1.44 14.26 -17.12
CA SER A 91 -2.29 13.93 -15.97
C SER A 91 -3.76 13.70 -16.37
N THR A 92 -4.44 12.84 -15.63
CA THR A 92 -5.89 12.62 -15.72
C THR A 92 -6.47 12.59 -14.31
N THR A 93 -7.60 13.27 -14.13
CA THR A 93 -8.26 13.38 -12.83
C THR A 93 -9.65 12.76 -12.87
N VAL A 94 -9.98 11.98 -11.84
CA VAL A 94 -11.31 11.42 -11.61
C VAL A 94 -11.77 11.72 -10.19
N GLU A 95 -13.08 11.80 -9.99
CA GLU A 95 -13.70 12.07 -8.70
C GLU A 95 -14.77 11.04 -8.38
N ALA A 96 -14.95 10.76 -7.09
CA ALA A 96 -16.03 9.90 -6.61
C ALA A 96 -16.51 10.38 -5.24
N ALA A 97 -17.83 10.36 -5.05
CA ALA A 97 -18.43 10.61 -3.74
C ALA A 97 -18.03 9.50 -2.76
N VAL A 98 -17.82 9.87 -1.49
CA VAL A 98 -17.66 8.93 -0.39
C VAL A 98 -19.05 8.47 0.05
N ARG A 99 -19.24 7.16 0.15
CA ARG A 99 -20.46 6.51 0.66
C ARG A 99 -20.05 5.48 1.69
N ASP A 100 -20.69 5.49 2.86
CA ASP A 100 -20.37 4.59 3.98
C ASP A 100 -18.86 4.53 4.26
N ASP A 101 -18.27 5.72 4.40
CA ASP A 101 -16.85 5.95 4.67
C ASP A 101 -15.89 5.42 3.58
N ARG A 102 -16.42 5.11 2.38
CA ARG A 102 -15.66 4.56 1.26
C ARG A 102 -15.81 5.35 -0.03
N GLY A 103 -14.69 5.62 -0.69
CA GLY A 103 -14.63 6.12 -2.05
C GLY A 103 -14.07 5.05 -2.99
N GLN A 104 -14.56 5.01 -4.23
CA GLN A 104 -13.99 4.17 -5.27
C GLN A 104 -13.83 4.98 -6.55
N LEU A 105 -12.59 5.15 -6.99
CA LEU A 105 -12.25 5.87 -8.21
C LEU A 105 -11.71 4.88 -9.24
N VAL A 106 -12.15 5.03 -10.48
CA VAL A 106 -11.75 4.17 -11.59
C VAL A 106 -11.24 5.05 -12.73
N THR A 107 -10.03 4.78 -13.21
CA THR A 107 -9.45 5.50 -14.35
C THR A 107 -8.76 4.52 -15.30
N PRO A 108 -9.13 4.48 -16.58
CA PRO A 108 -8.45 3.67 -17.58
C PRO A 108 -7.17 4.36 -18.07
N VAL A 109 -6.13 3.57 -18.32
CA VAL A 109 -4.88 3.96 -18.96
C VAL A 109 -4.75 3.20 -20.26
N THR A 110 -4.98 3.88 -21.39
CA THR A 110 -4.75 3.34 -22.72
C THR A 110 -3.27 3.44 -23.08
N ALA A 111 -2.74 2.42 -23.76
CA ALA A 111 -1.31 2.32 -24.11
C ALA A 111 -0.38 2.59 -22.90
N PRO A 112 -0.50 1.80 -21.81
CA PRO A 112 0.23 2.05 -20.57
C PRO A 112 1.74 1.86 -20.76
N GLN A 113 2.52 2.70 -20.09
CA GLN A 113 3.95 2.46 -19.92
C GLN A 113 4.14 1.47 -18.77
N LEU A 114 4.32 0.18 -19.11
CA LEU A 114 4.45 -0.88 -18.11
C LEU A 114 5.84 -0.88 -17.46
N TRP A 115 5.87 -1.11 -16.15
CA TRP A 115 7.10 -1.31 -15.39
C TRP A 115 7.65 -2.72 -15.62
N TRP A 116 8.93 -2.84 -15.93
CA TRP A 116 9.63 -4.12 -16.11
C TRP A 116 10.78 -4.28 -15.13
N PRO A 117 11.10 -5.53 -14.72
CA PRO A 117 12.32 -5.82 -13.98
C PRO A 117 13.58 -5.36 -14.72
N ASN A 118 14.68 -5.22 -13.97
CA ASN A 118 15.98 -4.86 -14.52
C ASN A 118 16.38 -5.80 -15.67
N GLY A 119 16.78 -5.23 -16.81
CA GLY A 119 17.19 -5.97 -18.00
C GLY A 119 16.04 -6.47 -18.90
N LEU A 120 14.77 -6.29 -18.51
CA LEU A 120 13.60 -6.71 -19.30
C LEU A 120 12.76 -5.55 -19.85
N GLY A 121 13.21 -4.31 -19.62
CA GLY A 121 12.54 -3.11 -20.11
C GLY A 121 12.83 -1.92 -19.20
N GLU A 122 12.06 -0.85 -19.39
CA GLU A 122 12.12 0.36 -18.58
C GLU A 122 11.34 0.21 -17.26
N GLN A 123 11.56 1.14 -16.33
CA GLN A 123 10.89 1.20 -15.03
C GLN A 123 9.97 2.44 -14.88
N PRO A 124 9.04 2.71 -15.81
CA PRO A 124 8.13 3.84 -15.70
C PRO A 124 7.27 3.73 -14.43
N LEU A 125 7.15 4.83 -13.70
CA LEU A 125 6.26 4.96 -12.55
C LEU A 125 5.27 6.11 -12.78
N TYR A 126 3.99 5.80 -12.62
CA TYR A 126 2.94 6.80 -12.57
C TYR A 126 2.89 7.42 -11.17
N ARG A 127 2.62 8.73 -11.09
CA ARG A 127 2.41 9.47 -9.83
C ARG A 127 0.92 9.64 -9.57
N ILE A 128 0.55 9.64 -8.30
CA ILE A 128 -0.84 9.59 -7.83
C ILE A 128 -1.00 10.58 -6.68
#